data_AF-U4Q7T4-F1
#
_entry.id   AF-U4Q7T4-F1
#
_cell.length_a   1.000
_cell.length_b   1.000
_cell.length_c   1.000
_cell.angle_alpha   90.00
_cell.angle_beta   90.00
_cell.angle_gamma   90.00
#
_symmetry.space_group_name_H-M   'P 1'
#
loop_
_entity.id
_entity.type
_entity.pdbx_description
1 polymer ?
#
loop_
_entity_poly.entity_id
_entity_poly.type
_entity_poly.pdbx_seq_one_letter_code
_entity_poly.pdbx_strand_id
1 'polypeptide(L)' 'MPRHQRSAILEKAASLMAADQEEFAVLIVREAGKTFTQARKEVTRCINNAQAFCRRSQAQCRRG' A
#
# COMPACT_ATOMS: atom_id res chain seq x y z
N MET A 1 -11.13 -5.51 -16.49
CA MET A 1 -9.92 -4.65 -16.46
C MET A 1 -8.66 -5.50 -16.69
N PRO A 2 -7.82 -5.20 -17.70
CA PRO A 2 -6.54 -5.86 -17.92
C PRO A 2 -5.61 -5.82 -16.69
N ARG A 3 -4.82 -6.88 -16.48
CA ARG A 3 -3.91 -7.00 -15.30
C ARG A 3 -2.88 -5.88 -15.21
N HIS A 4 -2.36 -5.40 -16.34
CA HIS A 4 -1.39 -4.29 -16.36
C HIS A 4 -2.00 -2.99 -15.82
N GLN A 5 -3.28 -2.73 -16.11
CA GLN A 5 -3.96 -1.55 -15.57
C GLN A 5 -4.23 -1.71 -14.07
N ARG A 6 -4.54 -2.93 -13.60
CA ARG A 6 -4.67 -3.21 -12.16
C ARG A 6 -3.36 -2.99 -11.40
N SER A 7 -2.22 -3.41 -11.97
CA SER A 7 -0.92 -3.13 -11.34
C SER A 7 -0.61 -1.63 -11.30
N ALA A 8 -0.94 -0.87 -12.34
CA ALA A 8 -0.73 0.57 -12.35
C ALA A 8 -1.57 1.29 -11.27
N ILE A 9 -2.80 0.83 -11.01
CA ILE A 9 -3.62 1.35 -9.91
C ILE A 9 -2.98 1.04 -8.55
N LEU A 10 -2.53 -0.20 -8.32
CA LEU A 10 -1.90 -0.61 -7.06
C LEU A 10 -0.59 0.15 -6.81
N GLU A 11 0.18 0.39 -7.86
CA GLU A 11 1.41 1.18 -7.80
C GLU A 11 1.13 2.63 -7.42
N LYS A 12 0.17 3.27 -8.10
CA LYS A 12 -0.26 4.63 -7.76
C LYS A 12 -0.82 4.73 -6.34
N ALA A 13 -1.63 3.77 -5.92
CA ALA A 13 -2.17 3.72 -4.56
C ALA A 13 -1.05 3.61 -3.52
N ALA A 14 -0.07 2.74 -3.74
CA ALA A 14 1.09 2.61 -2.84
C ALA A 14 1.91 3.90 -2.76
N SER A 15 2.09 4.62 -3.87
CA SER A 15 2.78 5.91 -3.89
C SER A 15 2.04 6.99 -3.11
N LEU A 16 0.72 7.10 -3.28
CA LEU A 16 -0.11 8.06 -2.52
C LEU A 16 -0.09 7.75 -1.02
N MET A 17 -0.24 6.46 -0.65
CA MET A 17 -0.15 6.04 0.74
C MET A 17 1.21 6.32 1.39
N ALA A 18 2.30 6.25 0.61
CA ALA A 18 3.62 6.60 1.09
C ALA A 18 3.80 8.11 1.29
N ALA A 19 3.21 8.93 0.42
CA ALA A 19 3.23 10.39 0.56
C ALA A 19 2.49 10.84 1.83
N ASP A 20 1.35 10.20 2.11
CA ASP A 20 0.46 10.58 3.24
C ASP A 20 0.62 9.63 4.45
N GLN A 21 1.74 8.90 4.53
CA GLN A 21 1.95 7.83 5.52
C GLN A 21 1.69 8.28 6.97
N GLU A 22 2.08 9.51 7.28
CA GLU A 22 1.96 10.06 8.62
C GLU A 22 0.50 10.39 8.99
N GLU A 23 -0.28 10.88 8.02
CA GLU A 23 -1.70 11.16 8.20
C GLU A 23 -2.49 9.86 8.44
N PHE A 24 -2.16 8.79 7.71
CA PHE A 24 -2.70 7.46 7.99
C PHE A 24 -2.34 6.95 9.38
N ALA A 25 -1.11 7.20 9.85
CA ALA A 25 -0.72 6.82 11.20
C ALA A 25 -1.53 7.58 12.26
N VAL A 26 -1.76 8.88 12.08
CA VAL A 26 -2.64 9.67 12.95
C VAL A 26 -4.05 9.10 12.96
N LEU A 27 -4.61 8.76 11.79
CA LEU A 27 -5.96 8.19 11.67
C LEU A 27 -6.06 6.87 12.46
N ILE A 28 -5.09 5.96 12.28
CA ILE A 28 -5.05 4.67 12.99
C ILE A 28 -4.94 4.87 14.51
N VAL A 29 -4.15 5.83 14.98
CA VAL A 29 -4.08 6.15 16.42
C VAL A 29 -5.45 6.62 16.92
N ARG A 30 -6.14 7.48 16.18
CA ARG A 30 -7.44 8.04 16.57
C ARG A 30 -8.56 7.00 16.57
N GLU A 31 -8.56 6.09 15.60
CA GLU A 31 -9.62 5.09 15.44
C GLU A 31 -9.39 3.83 16.28
N ALA A 32 -8.14 3.34 16.35
CA ALA A 32 -7.82 2.06 16.97
C ALA A 32 -7.10 2.18 18.32
N GLY A 33 -6.81 3.40 18.80
CA GLY A 33 -6.13 3.65 20.08
C GLY A 33 -4.70 3.10 20.17
N LYS A 34 -4.07 2.80 19.03
CA LYS A 34 -2.69 2.27 18.97
C LYS A 34 -1.69 3.38 19.26
N THR A 35 -0.47 2.98 19.60
CA THR A 35 0.65 3.94 19.66
C THR A 35 1.06 4.37 18.25
N PHE A 36 1.61 5.58 18.12
CA PHE A 36 2.06 6.12 16.84
C PHE A 36 3.11 5.25 16.14
N THR A 37 4.01 4.65 16.93
CA THR A 37 5.00 3.69 16.43
C THR A 37 4.36 2.43 15.84
N GLN A 38 3.29 1.91 16.46
CA GLN A 38 2.55 0.76 15.93
C GLN A 38 1.75 1.14 14.69
N ALA A 39 1.10 2.31 14.70
CA ALA A 39 0.35 2.82 13.56
C ALA A 39 1.24 2.97 12.32
N ARG A 40 2.41 3.61 12.46
CA ARG A 40 3.39 3.72 11.36
C ARG A 40 3.81 2.36 10.80
N LYS A 41 4.04 1.35 11.67
CA LYS A 41 4.38 -0.02 11.23
C LYS A 41 3.25 -0.64 10.40
N GLU A 42 1.99 -0.41 10.76
CA GLU A 42 0.86 -0.91 9.99
C GLU A 42 0.72 -0.23 8.63
N VAL A 43 0.91 1.09 8.57
CA VAL A 43 0.91 1.82 7.29
C VAL A 43 2.03 1.30 6.38
N THR A 44 3.27 1.18 6.89
CA THR A 44 4.39 0.61 6.13
C THR A 44 4.09 -0.80 5.64
N ARG A 45 3.51 -1.66 6.49
CA ARG A 45 3.13 -3.03 6.09
C ARG A 45 2.09 -3.00 4.96
N CYS A 46 1.12 -2.09 5.03
CA CYS A 46 0.10 -1.94 4.01
C CYS A 46 0.70 -1.52 2.65
N ILE A 47 1.57 -0.51 2.65
CA ILE A 47 2.31 -0.06 1.45
C ILE A 47 3.14 -1.21 0.86
N ASN A 48 3.92 -1.91 1.70
CA ASN A 48 4.75 -3.02 1.27
C ASN A 48 3.93 -4.15 0.63
N ASN A 49 2.76 -4.45 1.20
CA ASN A 49 1.84 -5.44 0.64
C ASN A 49 1.31 -4.99 -0.72
N ALA A 50 0.84 -3.75 -0.85
CA ALA A 50 0.33 -3.21 -2.11
C ALA A 50 1.40 -3.29 -3.23
N GLN A 51 2.64 -2.93 -2.92
CA GLN A 51 3.77 -3.06 -3.84
C GLN A 51 4.08 -4.52 -4.19
N ALA A 52 4.01 -5.44 -3.23
CA ALA A 52 4.22 -6.87 -3.47
C ALA A 52 3.15 -7.44 -4.39
N PHE A 53 1.88 -7.05 -4.23
CA PHE A 53 0.79 -7.44 -5.12
C PHE A 53 0.95 -6.86 -6.53
N CYS A 54 1.35 -5.59 -6.65
CA CYS A 54 1.67 -4.98 -7.93
C CYS A 54 2.74 -5.78 -8.68
N ARG A 55 3.88 -6.04 -8.03
CA ARG A 55 5.00 -6.81 -8.61
C ARG A 55 4.58 -8.22 -9.06
N ARG A 56 3.79 -8.93 -8.24
CA ARG A 56 3.25 -10.26 -8.60
C ARG A 56 2.33 -10.18 -9.83
N SER A 57 1.45 -9.18 -9.89
CA SER A 57 0.57 -8.98 -11.03
C SER A 57 1.35 -8.68 -12.32
N GLN A 58 2.39 -7.85 -12.25
CA GLN A 58 3.27 -7.54 -13.38
C GLN A 58 4.08 -8.76 -13.85
N ALA A 59 4.66 -9.52 -12.91
CA ALA A 59 5.41 -10.74 -13.22
C ALA A 59 4.55 -11.80 -13.94
N GLN A 60 3.26 -11.83 -13.63
CA GLN A 60 2.30 -12.75 -14.26
C GLN A 60 1.78 -12.25 -15.61
N CYS A 61 1.88 -10.94 -15.90
CA CYS A 61 1.61 -10.39 -17.24
C CYS A 61 2.76 -10.69 -18.22
N ARG A 62 4.01 -10.70 -17.75
CA ARG A 62 5.20 -10.95 -18.60
C ARG A 62 5.38 -12.41 -19.03
N ARG A 63 4.58 -13.35 -18.50
CA ARG A 63 4.66 -14.79 -18.79
C ARG A 63 3.53 -15.30 -19.71
N GLY A 64 2.69 -14.41 -20.23
CA GLY A 64 1.56 -14.77 -21.09
C GLY A 64 1.51 -13.95 -22.36
#